data_AF-A0A3P7DQ34-F1
#
_entry.id   AF-A0A3P7DQ34-F1
#
_cell.length_a   1.000
_cell.length_b   1.000
_cell.length_c   1.000
_cell.angle_alpha   90.00
_cell.angle_beta   90.00
_cell.angle_gamma   90.00
#
_symmetry.space_group_name_H-M   'P 1'
#
loop_
_entity.id
_entity.type
_entity.pdbx_description
1 polymer ?
#
loop_
_entity_poly.entity_id
_entity_poly.type
_entity_poly.pdbx_seq_one_letter_code
_entity_poly.pdbx_strand_id
1 'polypeptide(L)'
;MIMNHVTIVQYLKNLLHLLQICCKLFVIGDILLHLLICGFFVKLATLEMVFVPFGVAQLMLTLLPTLFYIGIINESDRLMLPMLVARIIMMLIVGTVTILTWIAFALLLFSLIHLESPISKRLSPSTYLGLQSITMTICWIVLILEGSILQAGYKHIKRQMDQRNADEEFTPFINGGSSTMKPTAV
;
A
#
# COMPACT_ATOMS: atom_id res chain seq x y z
N MET A 1 31.17 17.52 -20.83
CA MET A 1 29.84 16.87 -20.75
C MET A 1 29.77 15.74 -19.71
N ILE A 2 30.89 15.12 -19.28
CA ILE A 2 30.92 14.02 -18.28
C ILE A 2 30.52 14.48 -16.87
N MET A 3 30.85 15.72 -16.48
CA MET A 3 30.59 16.24 -15.13
C MET A 3 29.09 16.30 -14.80
N ASN A 4 28.22 16.61 -15.78
CA ASN A 4 26.77 16.61 -15.56
C ASN A 4 26.20 15.22 -15.28
N HIS A 5 26.79 14.17 -15.88
CA HIS A 5 26.28 12.82 -15.73
C HIS A 5 26.51 12.27 -14.31
N VAL A 6 27.68 12.57 -13.73
CA VAL A 6 28.01 12.18 -12.34
C VAL A 6 27.07 12.88 -11.35
N THR A 7 26.85 14.18 -11.52
CA THR A 7 25.97 14.94 -10.63
C THR A 7 24.52 14.43 -10.71
N ILE A 8 24.02 14.16 -11.92
CA ILE A 8 22.66 13.61 -12.13
C ILE A 8 22.52 12.24 -11.46
N VAL A 9 23.51 11.34 -11.61
CA VAL A 9 23.49 10.02 -10.97
C VAL A 9 23.51 10.16 -9.44
N GLN A 10 24.29 11.09 -8.89
CA GLN A 10 24.35 11.31 -7.44
C GLN A 10 23.05 11.89 -6.89
N TYR A 11 22.45 12.87 -7.57
CA TYR A 11 21.14 13.41 -7.21
C TYR A 11 20.06 12.32 -7.26
N LEU A 12 20.10 11.46 -8.28
CA LEU A 12 19.16 10.35 -8.40
C LEU A 12 19.32 9.38 -7.23
N LYS A 13 20.56 9.00 -6.85
CA LYS A 13 20.82 8.15 -5.67
C LYS A 13 20.34 8.77 -4.36
N ASN A 14 20.53 10.07 -4.15
CA ASN A 14 20.10 10.75 -2.93
C ASN A 14 18.56 10.83 -2.83
N LEU A 15 17.89 11.19 -3.92
CA LEU A 15 16.44 11.20 -4.01
C LEU A 15 15.86 9.79 -3.77
N LEU A 16 16.56 8.77 -4.25
CA LEU A 16 16.19 7.37 -4.11
C LEU A 16 16.33 6.85 -2.68
N HIS A 17 17.42 7.18 -2.01
CA HIS A 17 17.62 6.85 -0.59
C HIS A 17 16.54 7.52 0.28
N LEU A 18 16.16 8.76 -0.05
CA LEU A 18 15.05 9.44 0.62
C LEU A 18 13.73 8.70 0.44
N LEU A 19 13.41 8.22 -0.78
CA LEU A 19 12.20 7.45 -1.04
C LEU A 19 12.14 6.15 -0.21
N GLN A 20 13.27 5.44 -0.07
CA GLN A 20 13.33 4.22 0.75
C GLN A 20 13.11 4.52 2.24
N ILE A 21 13.69 5.60 2.76
CA ILE A 21 13.46 6.05 4.15
C ILE A 21 11.99 6.43 4.35
N CYS A 22 11.42 7.21 3.43
CA CYS A 22 10.01 7.61 3.48
C CYS A 22 9.09 6.38 3.45
N CYS A 23 9.37 5.40 2.60
CA CYS A 23 8.61 4.16 2.52
C CYS A 23 8.69 3.35 3.83
N LYS A 24 9.89 3.20 4.40
CA LYS A 24 10.08 2.54 5.71
C LYS A 24 9.31 3.25 6.82
N LEU A 25 9.43 4.57 6.92
CA LEU A 25 8.73 5.37 7.93
C LEU A 25 7.22 5.25 7.79
N PHE A 26 6.73 5.30 6.55
CA PHE A 26 5.31 5.16 6.23
C PHE A 26 4.77 3.78 6.66
N VAL A 27 5.48 2.70 6.32
CA VAL A 27 5.10 1.33 6.70
C VAL A 27 5.13 1.15 8.23
N ILE A 28 6.11 1.72 8.93
CA ILE A 28 6.14 1.72 10.39
C ILE A 28 4.92 2.47 10.96
N GLY A 29 4.59 3.63 10.41
CA GLY A 29 3.39 4.38 10.78
C GLY A 29 2.10 3.56 10.58
N ASP A 30 2.01 2.83 9.47
CA ASP A 30 0.89 1.94 9.17
C ASP A 30 0.78 0.76 10.16
N ILE A 31 1.91 0.15 10.54
CA ILE A 31 1.96 -0.90 11.57
C ILE A 31 1.45 -0.33 12.90
N LEU A 32 1.94 0.84 13.32
CA LEU A 32 1.53 1.49 14.56
C LEU A 32 0.03 1.83 14.55
N LEU A 33 -0.48 2.33 13.42
CA LEU A 33 -1.91 2.62 13.26
C LEU A 33 -2.75 1.34 13.40
N HIS A 34 -2.35 0.25 12.73
CA HIS A 34 -3.07 -1.02 12.83
C HIS A 34 -3.02 -1.60 14.24
N LEU A 35 -1.88 -1.51 14.93
CA LEU A 35 -1.74 -1.93 16.33
C LEU A 35 -2.61 -1.10 17.28
N LEU A 36 -2.72 0.21 17.05
CA LEU A 36 -3.58 1.09 17.85
C LEU A 36 -5.07 0.73 17.67
N ILE A 37 -5.51 0.51 16.43
CA ILE A 37 -6.86 0.05 16.12
C ILE A 37 -7.10 -1.34 16.72
N CYS A 38 -6.12 -2.24 16.64
CA CYS A 38 -6.20 -3.57 17.25
C CYS A 38 -6.37 -3.46 18.77
N GLY A 39 -5.59 -2.62 19.44
CA GLY A 39 -5.72 -2.35 20.87
C GLY A 39 -7.09 -1.80 21.26
N PHE A 40 -7.67 -0.95 20.41
CA PHE A 40 -9.05 -0.47 20.59
C PHE A 40 -10.08 -1.61 20.49
N PHE A 41 -9.98 -2.48 19.48
CA PHE A 41 -10.88 -3.63 19.37
C PHE A 41 -10.71 -4.64 20.50
N VAL A 42 -9.48 -4.88 20.97
CA VAL A 42 -9.23 -5.73 22.15
C VAL A 42 -9.91 -5.13 23.38
N LYS A 43 -9.81 -3.82 23.58
CA LYS A 43 -10.53 -3.15 24.68
C LYS A 43 -12.04 -3.31 24.55
N LEU A 44 -12.61 -3.15 23.36
CA LEU A 44 -14.03 -3.41 23.12
C LEU A 44 -14.41 -4.88 23.33
N ALA A 45 -13.53 -5.82 22.99
CA ALA A 45 -13.75 -7.25 23.18
C ALA A 45 -13.83 -7.65 24.66
N THR A 46 -13.20 -6.88 25.57
CA THR A 46 -13.38 -7.07 27.02
C THR A 46 -14.77 -6.68 27.51
N LEU A 47 -15.48 -5.82 26.77
CA LEU A 47 -16.85 -5.41 27.07
C LEU A 47 -17.87 -6.31 26.37
N GLU A 48 -17.63 -6.61 25.09
CA GLU A 48 -18.56 -7.32 24.22
C GLU A 48 -17.80 -8.34 23.37
N MET A 49 -18.05 -9.64 23.61
CA MET A 49 -17.35 -10.74 22.93
C MET A 49 -17.53 -10.74 21.40
N VAL A 50 -18.53 -10.03 20.88
CA VAL A 50 -18.77 -9.84 19.44
C VAL A 50 -17.60 -9.14 18.73
N PHE A 51 -16.76 -8.37 19.46
CA PHE A 51 -15.60 -7.69 18.88
C PHE A 51 -14.33 -8.53 18.77
N VAL A 52 -14.28 -9.73 19.38
CA VAL A 52 -13.14 -10.65 19.29
C VAL A 52 -12.69 -10.91 17.83
N PRO A 53 -13.58 -11.29 16.87
CA PRO A 53 -13.17 -11.50 15.49
C PRO A 53 -12.59 -10.25 14.82
N PHE A 54 -13.05 -9.05 15.19
CA PHE A 54 -12.51 -7.80 14.64
C PHE A 54 -11.09 -7.54 15.14
N GLY A 55 -10.81 -7.84 16.42
CA GLY A 55 -9.45 -7.79 16.95
C GLY A 55 -8.50 -8.74 16.22
N VAL A 56 -8.95 -9.99 15.98
CA VAL A 56 -8.16 -10.98 15.24
C VAL A 56 -7.94 -10.57 13.78
N ALA A 57 -8.99 -10.07 13.11
CA ALA A 57 -8.89 -9.59 11.73
C ALA A 57 -7.91 -8.42 11.62
N GLN A 58 -7.96 -7.47 12.57
CA GLN A 58 -7.03 -6.34 12.61
C GLN A 58 -5.59 -6.78 12.88
N LEU A 59 -5.39 -7.79 13.73
CA LEU A 59 -4.07 -8.37 13.95
C LEU A 59 -3.52 -9.02 12.67
N MET A 60 -4.36 -9.77 11.95
CA MET A 60 -3.98 -10.37 10.65
C MET A 60 -3.65 -9.30 9.61
N LEU A 61 -4.41 -8.20 9.58
CA LEU A 61 -4.09 -7.05 8.72
C LEU A 61 -2.76 -6.40 9.08
N THR A 62 -2.37 -6.39 10.36
CA THR A 62 -1.06 -5.87 10.82
C THR A 62 0.13 -6.70 10.30
N LEU A 63 -0.08 -7.98 10.01
CA LEU A 63 0.97 -8.83 9.44
C LEU A 63 1.34 -8.40 8.02
N LEU A 64 0.42 -7.84 7.24
CA LEU A 64 0.69 -7.39 5.87
C LEU A 64 1.74 -6.27 5.79
N PRO A 65 1.62 -5.12 6.49
CA PRO A 65 2.67 -4.11 6.49
C PRO A 65 3.95 -4.60 7.14
N THR A 66 3.87 -5.53 8.11
CA THR A 66 5.06 -6.17 8.69
C THR A 66 5.82 -7.00 7.63
N LEU A 67 5.12 -7.81 6.85
CA LEU A 67 5.70 -8.58 5.74
C LEU A 67 6.32 -7.67 4.69
N PHE A 68 5.68 -6.54 4.38
CA PHE A 68 6.22 -5.56 3.46
C PHE A 68 7.48 -4.89 4.00
N TYR A 69 7.51 -4.54 5.30
CA TYR A 69 8.71 -4.00 5.95
C TYR A 69 9.88 -4.99 5.89
N ILE A 70 9.63 -6.26 6.20
CA ILE A 70 10.62 -7.34 6.08
C ILE A 70 11.05 -7.50 4.62
N GLY A 71 10.10 -7.40 3.67
CA GLY A 71 10.37 -7.42 2.24
C GLY A 71 11.29 -6.28 1.78
N ILE A 72 11.14 -5.08 2.34
CA ILE A 72 12.06 -3.96 2.08
C ILE A 72 13.47 -4.26 2.61
N ILE A 73 13.59 -4.84 3.81
CA ILE A 73 14.89 -5.13 4.43
C ILE A 73 15.61 -6.26 3.69
N ASN A 74 14.88 -7.31 3.34
CA ASN A 74 15.42 -8.50 2.69
C ASN A 74 15.44 -8.40 1.15
N GLU A 75 15.08 -7.25 0.59
CA GLU A 75 14.97 -7.02 -0.86
C GLU A 75 14.14 -8.11 -1.58
N SER A 76 13.08 -8.61 -0.92
CA SER A 76 12.28 -9.75 -1.40
C SER A 76 10.91 -9.30 -1.90
N ASP A 77 10.70 -9.41 -3.21
CA ASP A 77 9.45 -9.08 -3.89
C ASP A 77 8.26 -9.92 -3.40
N ARG A 78 8.48 -11.21 -3.15
CA ARG A 78 7.46 -12.19 -2.70
C ARG A 78 6.80 -11.78 -1.39
N LEU A 79 7.55 -11.14 -0.48
CA LEU A 79 7.02 -10.69 0.81
C LEU A 79 6.27 -9.36 0.71
N MET A 80 6.58 -8.54 -0.29
CA MET A 80 5.94 -7.24 -0.51
C MET A 80 4.60 -7.38 -1.26
N LEU A 81 4.49 -8.35 -2.16
CA LEU A 81 3.33 -8.53 -3.04
C LEU A 81 2.00 -8.68 -2.28
N PRO A 82 1.88 -9.47 -1.18
CA PRO A 82 0.61 -9.63 -0.47
C PRO A 82 0.03 -8.33 0.06
N MET A 83 0.87 -7.45 0.64
CA MET A 83 0.42 -6.14 1.12
C MET A 83 -0.07 -5.27 -0.03
N LEU A 84 0.66 -5.25 -1.16
CA LEU A 84 0.28 -4.45 -2.31
C LEU A 84 -1.07 -4.92 -2.89
N VAL A 85 -1.26 -6.24 -3.03
CA VAL A 85 -2.52 -6.83 -3.50
C VAL A 85 -3.66 -6.51 -2.54
N ALA A 86 -3.47 -6.72 -1.23
CA ALA A 86 -4.48 -6.43 -0.23
C ALA A 86 -4.88 -4.94 -0.24
N ARG A 87 -3.91 -4.03 -0.39
CA ARG A 87 -4.18 -2.59 -0.51
C ARG A 87 -4.92 -2.24 -1.79
N ILE A 88 -4.59 -2.84 -2.94
CA ILE A 88 -5.33 -2.61 -4.18
C ILE A 88 -6.80 -3.05 -4.03
N ILE A 89 -7.04 -4.21 -3.41
CA ILE A 89 -8.40 -4.69 -3.13
C ILE A 89 -9.13 -3.73 -2.18
N MET A 90 -8.47 -3.28 -1.10
CA MET A 90 -9.05 -2.32 -0.16
C MET A 90 -9.39 -0.98 -0.83
N MET A 91 -8.48 -0.45 -1.66
CA MET A 91 -8.71 0.77 -2.44
C MET A 91 -9.89 0.63 -3.39
N LEU A 92 -10.05 -0.55 -4.02
CA LEU A 92 -11.18 -0.84 -4.90
C LEU A 92 -12.50 -0.86 -4.10
N ILE A 93 -12.56 -1.56 -2.97
CA ILE A 93 -13.75 -1.62 -2.11
C ILE A 93 -14.14 -0.22 -1.62
N VAL A 94 -13.19 0.54 -1.07
CA VAL A 94 -13.45 1.90 -0.57
C VAL A 94 -13.86 2.82 -1.72
N GLY A 95 -13.25 2.70 -2.90
CA GLY A 95 -13.64 3.44 -4.10
C GLY A 95 -15.07 3.14 -4.54
N THR A 96 -15.45 1.85 -4.57
CA THR A 96 -16.83 1.45 -4.88
C THR A 96 -17.82 2.00 -3.86
N VAL A 97 -17.53 1.88 -2.56
CA VAL A 97 -18.40 2.44 -1.49
C VAL A 97 -18.53 3.97 -1.63
N THR A 98 -17.43 4.66 -1.96
CA THR A 98 -17.43 6.11 -2.18
C THR A 98 -18.33 6.48 -3.36
N ILE A 99 -18.22 5.79 -4.49
CA ILE A 99 -19.07 6.02 -5.67
C ILE A 99 -20.55 5.76 -5.33
N LEU A 100 -20.85 4.65 -4.65
CA LEU A 100 -22.22 4.33 -4.23
C LEU A 100 -22.80 5.38 -3.28
N THR A 101 -21.99 5.91 -2.37
CA THR A 101 -22.41 6.98 -1.45
C THR A 101 -22.71 8.27 -2.21
N TRP A 102 -21.92 8.61 -3.23
CA TRP A 102 -22.20 9.74 -4.12
C TRP A 102 -23.48 9.56 -4.94
N ILE A 103 -23.71 8.36 -5.50
CA ILE A 103 -24.94 8.04 -6.23
C ILE A 103 -26.15 8.18 -5.29
N ALA A 104 -26.06 7.63 -4.06
CA ALA A 104 -27.12 7.77 -3.07
C ALA A 104 -27.39 9.24 -2.71
N PHE A 105 -26.34 10.05 -2.53
CA PHE A 105 -26.48 11.47 -2.28
C PHE A 105 -27.17 12.20 -3.44
N ALA A 106 -26.76 11.92 -4.69
CA ALA A 106 -27.39 12.51 -5.88
C ALA A 106 -28.88 12.13 -5.98
N LEU A 107 -29.22 10.86 -5.79
CA LEU A 107 -30.61 10.39 -5.79
C LEU A 107 -31.44 11.05 -4.67
N LEU A 108 -30.86 11.26 -3.48
CA LEU A 108 -31.52 11.96 -2.38
C LEU A 108 -31.82 13.42 -2.74
N LEU A 109 -30.92 14.12 -3.44
CA LEU A 109 -31.15 15.49 -3.90
C LEU A 109 -32.35 15.60 -4.85
N PHE A 110 -32.58 14.58 -5.68
CA PHE A 110 -33.76 14.49 -6.54
C PHE A 110 -35.01 13.92 -5.85
N SER A 111 -34.96 13.70 -4.52
CA SER A 111 -36.04 13.06 -3.74
C SER A 111 -36.43 11.66 -4.25
N LEU A 112 -35.53 10.98 -4.98
CA LEU A 112 -35.77 9.64 -5.54
C LEU A 112 -35.66 8.54 -4.49
N ILE A 113 -34.96 8.80 -3.37
CA ILE A 113 -34.79 7.88 -2.26
C ILE A 113 -35.05 8.59 -0.93
N HIS A 114 -35.65 7.86 0.03
CA HIS A 114 -35.83 8.32 1.41
C HIS A 114 -34.89 7.51 2.30
N LEU A 115 -33.77 8.12 2.68
CA LEU A 115 -32.86 7.55 3.69
C LEU A 115 -33.13 8.21 5.02
N GLU A 116 -33.34 7.39 6.05
CA GLU A 116 -33.35 7.87 7.43
C GLU A 116 -31.89 8.06 7.89
N SER A 117 -31.59 9.21 8.52
CA SER A 117 -30.27 9.39 9.10
C SER A 117 -30.14 8.47 10.32
N PRO A 118 -29.05 7.68 10.46
CA PRO A 118 -28.84 6.88 11.66
C PRO A 118 -28.67 7.76 12.90
N ILE A 119 -28.29 9.03 12.70
CA ILE A 119 -28.24 10.07 13.72
C ILE A 119 -29.57 10.84 13.67
N SER A 120 -30.67 10.13 13.97
CA SER A 120 -32.06 10.53 13.74
C SER A 120 -32.50 11.87 14.36
N LYS A 121 -31.69 12.48 15.23
CA LYS A 121 -32.03 13.73 15.92
C LYS A 121 -31.14 14.95 15.61
N ARG A 122 -30.00 14.80 14.94
CA ARG A 122 -28.99 15.88 14.87
C ARG A 122 -28.67 16.41 13.49
N LEU A 123 -28.81 15.58 12.45
CA LEU A 123 -28.52 15.97 11.07
C LEU A 123 -29.65 15.54 10.14
N SER A 124 -29.99 16.42 9.20
CA SER A 124 -30.84 16.05 8.09
C SER A 124 -30.15 14.95 7.26
N PRO A 125 -30.92 14.04 6.61
CA PRO A 125 -30.35 12.98 5.79
C PRO A 125 -29.40 13.48 4.70
N SER A 126 -29.69 14.64 4.10
CA SER A 126 -28.86 15.25 3.07
C SER A 126 -27.52 15.73 3.62
N THR A 127 -27.50 16.40 4.77
CA THR A 127 -26.24 16.83 5.40
C THR A 127 -25.42 15.62 5.86
N TYR A 128 -26.06 14.58 6.41
CA TYR A 128 -25.38 13.36 6.80
C TYR A 128 -24.72 12.66 5.60
N LEU A 129 -25.46 12.40 4.51
CA LEU A 129 -24.90 11.76 3.32
C LEU A 129 -23.84 12.62 2.63
N GLY A 130 -24.04 13.95 2.59
CA GLY A 130 -23.05 14.87 2.03
C GLY A 130 -21.74 14.88 2.84
N LEU A 131 -21.82 14.87 4.17
CA LEU A 131 -20.63 14.79 5.02
C LEU A 131 -19.94 13.41 4.89
N GLN A 132 -20.72 12.34 4.82
CA GLN A 132 -20.21 10.98 4.61
C GLN A 132 -19.51 10.86 3.25
N SER A 133 -20.10 11.38 2.17
CA SER A 133 -19.50 11.32 0.82
C SER A 133 -18.19 12.09 0.76
N ILE A 134 -18.12 13.29 1.35
CA ILE A 134 -16.89 14.08 1.43
C ILE A 134 -15.83 13.35 2.24
N THR A 135 -16.19 12.82 3.42
CA THR A 135 -15.24 12.11 4.31
C THR A 135 -14.69 10.86 3.64
N MET A 136 -15.54 10.06 2.99
CA MET A 136 -15.12 8.89 2.23
C MET A 136 -14.25 9.26 1.03
N THR A 137 -14.52 10.38 0.35
CA THR A 137 -13.69 10.87 -0.75
C THR A 137 -12.29 11.26 -0.28
N ILE A 138 -12.19 11.97 0.85
CA ILE A 138 -10.90 12.33 1.46
C ILE A 138 -10.13 11.05 1.84
N CYS A 139 -10.81 10.10 2.50
CA CYS A 139 -10.21 8.81 2.85
C CYS A 139 -9.70 8.06 1.61
N TRP A 140 -10.49 8.03 0.54
CA TRP A 140 -10.11 7.37 -0.71
C TRP A 140 -8.89 8.04 -1.37
N ILE A 141 -8.84 9.37 -1.41
CA ILE A 141 -7.68 10.12 -1.93
C ILE A 141 -6.43 9.80 -1.12
N VAL A 142 -6.52 9.80 0.22
CA VAL A 142 -5.40 9.45 1.10
C VAL A 142 -4.92 8.02 0.79
N LEU A 143 -5.83 7.05 0.71
CA LEU A 143 -5.47 5.67 0.37
C LEU A 143 -4.79 5.54 -1.01
N ILE A 144 -5.22 6.30 -2.01
CA ILE A 144 -4.57 6.34 -3.34
C ILE A 144 -3.15 6.90 -3.22
N LEU A 145 -2.96 8.00 -2.49
CA LEU A 145 -1.65 8.61 -2.27
C LEU A 145 -0.71 7.63 -1.57
N GLU A 146 -1.16 7.00 -0.49
CA GLU A 146 -0.41 5.97 0.22
C GLU A 146 -0.05 4.78 -0.69
N GLY A 147 -1.03 4.29 -1.45
CA GLY A 147 -0.84 3.20 -2.40
C GLY A 147 0.22 3.54 -3.47
N SER A 148 0.23 4.78 -3.96
CA SER A 148 1.20 5.24 -4.95
C SER A 148 2.64 5.26 -4.41
N ILE A 149 2.82 5.67 -3.15
CA ILE A 149 4.13 5.69 -2.48
C ILE A 149 4.66 4.27 -2.33
N LEU A 150 3.82 3.35 -1.84
CA LEU A 150 4.17 1.94 -1.67
C LEU A 150 4.49 1.27 -3.00
N GLN A 151 3.71 1.55 -4.05
CA GLN A 151 3.95 1.02 -5.39
C GLN A 151 5.26 1.55 -5.99
N ALA A 152 5.57 2.82 -5.78
CA ALA A 152 6.84 3.41 -6.20
C ALA A 152 8.02 2.75 -5.46
N GLY A 153 7.90 2.54 -4.14
CA GLY A 153 8.89 1.82 -3.34
C GLY A 153 9.09 0.37 -3.80
N TYR A 154 8.00 -0.36 -4.06
CA TYR A 154 8.06 -1.72 -4.59
C TYR A 154 8.73 -1.79 -5.97
N LYS A 155 8.31 -0.94 -6.93
CA LYS A 155 8.91 -0.89 -8.28
C LYS A 155 10.40 -0.62 -8.21
N HIS A 156 10.81 0.20 -7.25
CA HIS A 156 12.21 0.50 -7.02
C HIS A 156 13.01 -0.73 -6.57
N ILE A 157 12.57 -1.39 -5.49
CA ILE A 157 13.24 -2.59 -4.95
C ILE A 157 13.27 -3.70 -5.99
N LYS A 158 12.16 -3.91 -6.70
CA LYS A 158 12.13 -4.88 -7.80
C LYS A 158 13.17 -4.58 -8.87
N ARG A 159 13.31 -3.32 -9.30
CA ARG A 159 14.32 -2.94 -10.29
C ARG A 159 15.75 -3.18 -9.80
N GLN A 160 16.04 -2.91 -8.52
CA GLN A 160 17.36 -3.18 -7.95
C GLN A 160 17.66 -4.67 -7.91
N MET A 161 16.68 -5.48 -7.49
CA MET A 161 16.79 -6.93 -7.49
C MET A 161 17.00 -7.48 -8.90
N ASP A 162 16.23 -7.02 -9.89
CA ASP A 162 16.37 -7.44 -11.28
C ASP A 162 17.75 -7.07 -11.86
N GLN A 163 18.28 -5.89 -11.51
CA GLN A 163 19.63 -5.47 -11.90
C GLN A 163 20.70 -6.33 -11.24
N ARG A 164 20.57 -6.61 -9.95
CA ARG A 164 21.50 -7.47 -9.21
C ARG A 164 21.51 -8.89 -9.75
N ASN A 165 20.33 -9.46 -10.03
CA ASN A 165 20.21 -10.80 -10.61
C ASN A 165 20.83 -10.86 -12.00
N ALA A 166 20.66 -9.82 -12.83
CA ALA A 166 21.31 -9.74 -14.12
C ALA A 166 22.85 -9.68 -13.97
N ASP A 167 23.36 -8.82 -13.09
CA ASP A 167 24.80 -8.71 -12.83
C ASP A 167 25.37 -10.05 -12.31
N GLU A 168 24.68 -10.72 -11.39
CA GLU A 168 25.06 -12.05 -10.90
C GLU A 168 25.05 -13.12 -12.02
N GLU A 169 24.09 -13.08 -12.96
CA GLU A 169 24.07 -13.98 -14.13
C GLU A 169 25.22 -13.69 -15.12
N PHE A 170 25.63 -12.44 -15.29
CA PHE A 170 26.75 -12.05 -16.15
C PHE A 170 28.13 -12.23 -15.49
N THR A 171 28.24 -12.20 -14.17
CA THR A 171 29.52 -12.41 -13.47
C THR A 171 30.23 -13.72 -13.81
N PRO A 172 29.57 -14.90 -13.95
CA PRO A 172 30.24 -16.10 -14.44
C PRO A 172 30.60 -16.03 -15.92
N PHE A 173 29.91 -15.24 -16.75
CA PHE A 173 30.33 -15.04 -18.15
C PHE A 173 31.59 -14.17 -18.26
N ILE A 174 31.74 -13.16 -17.38
CA ILE A 174 32.89 -12.25 -17.38
C ILE A 174 34.09 -12.84 -16.61
N ASN A 175 33.85 -13.47 -15.46
CA ASN A 175 34.89 -14.10 -14.64
C ASN A 175 35.23 -15.52 -15.10
N GLY A 176 34.30 -16.19 -15.80
CA GLY A 176 34.50 -17.49 -16.42
C GLY A 176 35.11 -17.35 -17.81
N GLY A 177 36.38 -16.93 -17.83
CA GLY A 177 37.23 -17.20 -18.98
C GLY A 177 37.18 -18.69 -19.32
N SER A 178 36.74 -18.99 -20.55
CA SER A 178 37.21 -20.12 -21.35
C SER A 178 37.35 -21.48 -20.63
N SER A 179 36.23 -22.19 -20.43
CA SER A 179 36.27 -23.65 -20.56
C SER A 179 35.31 -24.08 -21.68
N THR A 180 35.84 -23.96 -22.89
CA THR A 180 35.54 -24.86 -24.02
C THR A 180 34.06 -25.18 -24.24
N MET A 181 33.35 -24.26 -24.91
CA MET A 181 32.30 -24.67 -25.84
C MET A 181 33.00 -25.46 -26.95
N LYS A 182 33.16 -26.77 -26.76
CA LYS A 182 33.76 -27.66 -27.76
C LYS A 182 32.79 -27.66 -28.94
N PRO A 183 33.14 -27.12 -30.11
CA PRO A 183 32.25 -27.19 -31.26
C PRO A 183 32.07 -28.68 -31.58
N THR A 184 30.83 -29.15 -31.53
CA THR A 184 30.43 -30.45 -32.06
C THR A 184 30.62 -30.39 -33.58
N ALA A 185 31.84 -30.64 -34.02
CA ALA A 185 32.17 -30.93 -35.39
C ALA A 185 32.67 -32.37 -35.43
N VAL A 186 31.73 -33.32 -35.49
CA VAL A 186 31.87 -34.57 -36.22
C VAL A 186 30.50 -34.93 -36.76
#